data_AF-A0A4Y8CA61-F1
#
_entry.id   AF-A0A4Y8CA61-F1
#
_cell.length_a   1.000
_cell.length_b   1.000
_cell.length_c   1.000
_cell.angle_alpha   90.00
_cell.angle_beta   90.00
_cell.angle_gamma   90.00
#
_symmetry.space_group_name_H-M   'P 1'
#
loop_
_entity.id
_entity.type
_entity.pdbx_description
1 polymer ?
#
loop_
_entity_poly.entity_id
_entity_poly.type
_entity_poly.pdbx_seq_one_letter_code
_entity_poly.pdbx_strand_id
1 'polypeptide(L)'
;SSGTTPKMLENETHALAVGYGSMLAESAVAIMALICACILHPGLYFAINSSSALIGTDVVNVAQTISSWGFSITPEEITTLTTNIGEHTILSRTGGAPTFAIGVALILHELFGGVDLMA
;
A
#
# COMPACT_ATOMS: atom_id res chain seq x y z
N SER A 1 14.49 -11.90 17.28
CA SER A 1 13.58 -11.16 16.38
C SER A 1 12.27 -11.94 16.24
N SER A 2 11.13 -11.25 16.33
CA SER A 2 9.77 -11.82 16.27
C SER A 2 9.07 -11.60 14.92
N GLY A 3 9.81 -11.12 13.92
CA GLY A 3 9.24 -10.50 12.72
C GLY A 3 8.53 -11.44 11.76
N THR A 4 7.31 -11.03 11.40
CA THR A 4 6.67 -10.76 10.08
C THR A 4 6.74 -11.78 8.98
N THR A 5 7.36 -12.93 9.20
CA THR A 5 7.31 -14.09 8.31
C THR A 5 7.07 -15.31 9.18
N PRO A 6 6.12 -16.20 8.82
CA PRO A 6 5.91 -17.43 9.57
C PRO A 6 7.26 -18.10 9.78
N LYS A 7 7.65 -18.26 11.05
CA LYS A 7 8.94 -18.88 11.34
C LYS A 7 8.85 -20.30 10.80
N MET A 8 9.84 -20.68 10.00
CA MET A 8 10.03 -22.08 9.64
C MET A 8 10.45 -22.82 10.90
N LEU A 9 9.43 -23.34 11.60
CA LEU A 9 9.57 -24.20 12.76
C LEU A 9 9.25 -25.62 12.30
N GLU A 10 10.00 -26.58 12.83
CA GLU A 10 9.71 -28.00 12.61
C GLU A 10 8.34 -28.38 13.20
N ASN A 11 7.94 -27.72 14.31
CA ASN A 11 6.66 -27.91 14.96
C ASN A 11 6.13 -26.58 15.53
N GLU A 12 4.82 -26.39 15.50
CA GLU A 12 4.11 -25.23 16.02
C GLU A 12 4.36 -25.02 17.52
N THR A 13 4.52 -26.10 18.29
CA THR A 13 4.80 -26.03 19.74
C THR A 13 6.16 -25.39 20.07
N HIS A 14 7.06 -25.25 19.09
CA HIS A 14 8.32 -24.52 19.25
C HIS A 14 8.13 -22.98 19.21
N ALA A 15 6.93 -22.51 18.83
CA ALA A 15 6.61 -21.09 18.86
C ALA A 15 6.39 -20.62 20.31
N LEU A 16 7.19 -19.65 20.75
CA LEU A 16 6.90 -18.92 21.98
C LEU A 16 5.56 -18.18 21.84
N ALA A 17 4.76 -18.10 22.91
CA ALA A 17 3.44 -17.47 22.87
C ALA A 17 3.45 -16.04 22.27
N VAL A 18 4.47 -15.24 22.61
CA VAL A 18 4.66 -13.90 22.02
C VAL A 18 4.92 -13.95 20.51
N GLY A 19 5.66 -14.95 20.03
CA GLY A 19 5.95 -15.14 18.62
C GLY A 19 4.75 -15.69 17.85
N TYR A 20 3.98 -16.57 18.46
CA TYR A 20 2.72 -17.05 17.87
C TYR A 20 1.70 -15.91 17.75
N GLY A 21 1.53 -15.12 18.82
CA GLY A 21 0.68 -13.93 18.82
C GLY A 21 1.10 -12.89 17.79
N SER A 22 2.42 -12.66 17.61
CA SER A 22 2.90 -11.73 16.57
C SER A 22 2.59 -12.22 15.16
N MET A 23 2.77 -13.51 14.87
CA MET A 23 2.41 -14.09 13.56
C MET A 23 0.92 -13.95 13.24
N LEU A 24 0.05 -14.10 14.24
CA LEU A 24 -1.40 -13.88 14.07
C LEU A 24 -1.72 -12.41 13.78
N ALA A 25 -1.13 -11.48 14.53
CA ALA A 25 -1.33 -10.04 14.31
C ALA A 25 -0.87 -9.62 12.91
N GLU A 26 0.26 -10.14 12.46
CA GLU A 26 0.81 -9.87 11.12
C GLU A 26 -0.07 -10.46 10.02
N SER A 27 -0.63 -11.65 10.23
CA SER A 27 -1.58 -12.25 9.29
C SER A 27 -2.85 -11.41 9.15
N ALA A 28 -3.34 -10.82 10.25
CA ALA A 28 -4.47 -9.89 10.21
C ALA A 28 -4.14 -8.63 9.40
N VAL A 29 -2.97 -8.02 9.63
CA VAL A 29 -2.50 -6.86 8.86
C VAL A 29 -2.28 -7.21 7.39
N ALA A 30 -1.78 -8.40 7.08
CA ALA A 30 -1.60 -8.88 5.72
C ALA A 30 -2.92 -9.00 4.96
N ILE A 31 -3.98 -9.50 5.61
CA ILE A 31 -5.33 -9.55 5.03
C ILE A 31 -5.85 -8.12 4.76
N MET A 32 -5.65 -7.19 5.69
CA MET A 32 -6.04 -5.80 5.48
C MET A 32 -5.27 -5.14 4.33
N ALA A 33 -3.97 -5.40 4.22
CA ALA A 33 -3.15 -4.93 3.11
C ALA A 33 -3.62 -5.50 1.76
N LEU A 34 -4.04 -6.77 1.72
CA LEU A 34 -4.61 -7.40 0.53
C LEU A 34 -5.94 -6.75 0.14
N ILE A 35 -6.83 -6.50 1.11
CA ILE A 35 -8.09 -5.79 0.87
C ILE A 35 -7.82 -4.38 0.32
N CYS A 36 -6.87 -3.66 0.92
CA CYS A 36 -6.43 -2.34 0.43
C CYS A 36 -5.89 -2.42 -1.01
N ALA A 37 -5.09 -3.45 -1.33
CA ALA A 37 -4.59 -3.65 -2.69
C ALA A 37 -5.73 -3.87 -3.70
N CYS A 38 -6.82 -4.55 -3.30
CA CYS A 38 -7.96 -4.82 -4.17
C CYS A 38 -8.85 -3.61 -4.44
N ILE A 39 -8.86 -2.61 -3.54
CA ILE A 39 -9.66 -1.38 -3.71
C ILE A 39 -8.89 -0.25 -4.39
N LEU A 40 -7.55 -0.29 -4.35
CA LEU A 40 -6.72 0.74 -4.98
C LEU A 40 -6.91 0.72 -6.50
N HIS A 41 -6.94 1.91 -7.11
CA HIS A 41 -6.85 2.02 -8.56
C HIS A 41 -5.57 1.30 -9.05
N PRO A 42 -5.64 0.38 -10.04
CA PRO A 42 -4.49 -0.42 -10.44
C PRO A 42 -3.26 0.41 -10.80
N GLY A 43 -3.45 1.55 -11.50
CA GLY A 43 -2.36 2.45 -11.83
C GLY A 43 -1.64 3.02 -10.60
N LEU A 44 -2.39 3.32 -9.53
CA LEU A 44 -1.83 3.81 -8.27
C LEU A 44 -1.08 2.69 -7.53
N TYR A 45 -1.66 1.49 -7.51
CA TYR A 45 -1.02 0.32 -6.95
C TYR A 45 0.35 0.06 -7.59
N PHE A 46 0.44 0.13 -8.93
CA PHE A 46 1.69 -0.03 -9.66
C PHE A 46 2.67 1.13 -9.45
N ALA A 47 2.20 2.36 -9.29
CA ALA A 47 3.07 3.49 -8.97
C ALA A 47 3.76 3.32 -7.60
N ILE A 48 3.03 2.75 -6.63
CA ILE A 48 3.55 2.46 -5.28
C ILE A 48 4.46 1.23 -5.28
N ASN A 49 4.04 0.14 -5.93
CA ASN A 49 4.68 -1.18 -5.76
C ASN A 49 5.67 -1.59 -6.86
N SER A 50 5.84 -0.80 -7.93
CA SER A 50 6.83 -1.09 -8.97
C SER A 50 8.17 -0.45 -8.67
N SER A 51 9.26 -1.13 -9.05
CA SER A 51 10.62 -0.64 -8.81
C SER A 51 10.91 0.61 -9.63
N SER A 52 11.68 1.55 -9.06
CA SER A 52 12.09 2.78 -9.75
C SER A 52 12.97 2.51 -10.97
N ALA A 53 13.64 1.36 -11.02
CA ALA A 53 14.37 0.89 -12.21
C ALA A 53 13.43 0.57 -13.40
N LEU A 54 12.18 0.20 -13.11
CA LEU A 54 11.18 -0.16 -14.13
C LEU A 54 10.31 1.03 -14.54
N ILE A 55 9.86 1.85 -13.58
CA ILE A 55 8.92 2.96 -13.83
C ILE A 55 9.59 4.34 -13.89
N GLY A 56 10.86 4.44 -13.48
CA GLY A 56 11.58 5.70 -13.29
C GLY A 56 11.31 6.36 -11.94
N THR A 57 11.84 7.57 -11.75
CA THR A 57 11.71 8.36 -10.52
C THR A 57 10.81 9.59 -10.69
N ASP A 58 10.60 10.05 -11.93
CA ASP A 58 9.79 11.22 -12.23
C ASP A 58 8.32 10.85 -12.39
N VAL A 59 7.42 11.61 -11.75
CA VAL A 59 5.97 11.37 -11.75
C VAL A 59 5.40 11.30 -13.17
N VAL A 60 5.91 12.15 -14.07
CA VAL A 60 5.49 12.17 -15.49
C VAL A 60 5.90 10.87 -16.19
N ASN A 61 7.13 10.40 -15.98
CA ASN A 61 7.63 9.17 -16.58
C ASN A 61 6.91 7.93 -16.01
N VAL A 62 6.64 7.93 -14.71
CA VAL A 62 5.88 6.87 -14.04
C VAL A 62 4.48 6.76 -14.63
N ALA A 63 3.77 7.88 -14.73
CA ALA A 63 2.41 7.91 -15.27
C ALA A 63 2.36 7.42 -16.73
N GLN A 64 3.32 7.83 -17.56
CA GLN A 64 3.46 7.36 -18.94
C GLN A 64 3.74 5.86 -19.01
N THR A 65 4.69 5.38 -18.22
CA THR A 65 5.08 3.96 -18.21
C THR A 65 3.93 3.07 -17.77
N ILE A 66 3.23 3.43 -16.69
CA ILE A 66 2.10 2.65 -16.18
C ILE A 66 0.90 2.72 -17.15
N SER A 67 0.67 3.87 -17.77
CA SER A 67 -0.35 4.01 -18.82
C SER A 67 -0.04 3.12 -20.03
N SER A 68 1.23 2.91 -20.37
CA SER A 68 1.63 1.97 -21.43
C SER A 68 1.30 0.51 -21.10
N TRP A 69 1.13 0.16 -19.82
CA TRP A 69 0.70 -1.16 -19.38
C TRP A 69 -0.82 -1.35 -19.43
N GLY A 70 -1.56 -0.33 -19.85
CA GLY A 70 -3.02 -0.36 -19.95
C GLY A 70 -3.74 0.15 -18.70
N PHE A 71 -3.04 0.75 -17.74
CA PHE A 71 -3.63 1.35 -16.54
C PHE A 71 -3.60 2.87 -16.62
N SER A 72 -4.75 3.52 -16.81
CA SER A 72 -4.84 4.97 -16.92
C SER A 72 -4.51 5.65 -15.60
N ILE A 73 -3.39 6.37 -15.52
CA ILE A 73 -3.06 7.20 -14.36
C ILE A 73 -2.36 8.48 -14.82
N THR A 74 -2.72 9.59 -14.21
CA THR A 74 -2.17 10.91 -14.53
C THR A 74 -1.10 11.35 -13.52
N PRO A 75 -0.14 12.18 -13.94
CA PRO A 75 0.82 12.77 -13.02
C PRO A 75 0.15 13.60 -11.90
N GLU A 76 -0.94 14.28 -12.24
CA GLU A 76 -1.72 15.11 -11.32
C GLU A 76 -2.33 14.24 -10.21
N GLU A 77 -2.97 13.11 -10.55
CA GLU A 77 -3.53 12.18 -9.56
C GLU A 77 -2.46 11.69 -8.57
N ILE A 78 -1.29 11.29 -9.06
CA ILE A 78 -0.18 10.84 -8.21
C ILE A 78 0.28 11.96 -7.26
N THR A 79 0.40 13.18 -7.77
CA THR A 79 0.88 14.34 -7.00
C THR A 79 -0.13 14.78 -5.95
N THR A 80 -1.42 14.84 -6.33
CA THR A 80 -2.52 15.15 -5.41
C THR A 80 -2.60 14.13 -4.29
N LEU A 81 -2.54 12.84 -4.63
CA LEU A 81 -2.53 11.77 -3.62
C LEU A 81 -1.34 11.87 -2.69
N THR A 82 -0.14 12.05 -3.24
CA THR A 82 1.10 12.21 -2.46
C THR A 82 0.97 13.36 -1.44
N THR A 83 0.40 14.49 -1.88
CA THR A 83 0.16 15.67 -1.04
C THR A 83 -0.90 15.41 0.03
N ASN A 84 -2.03 14.80 -0.34
CA ASN A 84 -3.13 14.49 0.59
C ASN A 84 -2.70 13.51 1.68
N ILE A 85 -1.78 12.59 1.37
CA ILE A 85 -1.19 11.65 2.33
C ILE A 85 -0.15 12.33 3.24
N GLY A 86 0.37 13.49 2.84
CA GLY A 86 1.40 14.22 3.59
C GLY A 86 2.82 13.67 3.40
N GLU A 87 3.07 12.94 2.32
CA GLU A 87 4.37 12.36 1.99
C GLU A 87 5.08 13.16 0.90
N HIS A 88 6.41 13.09 0.85
CA HIS A 88 7.18 13.71 -0.24
C HIS A 88 7.09 12.88 -1.54
N THR A 89 6.92 11.57 -1.41
CA THR A 89 6.74 10.65 -2.54
C THR A 89 6.11 9.35 -2.06
N ILE A 90 5.19 8.82 -2.87
CA ILE A 90 4.59 7.50 -2.72
C ILE A 90 5.16 6.48 -3.71
N LEU A 91 6.04 6.92 -4.62
CA LEU A 91 6.57 6.11 -5.70
C LEU A 91 7.51 5.03 -5.17
N SER A 92 7.39 3.82 -5.73
CA SER A 92 8.27 2.68 -5.45
C SER A 92 8.43 2.32 -3.97
N ARG A 93 7.47 2.67 -3.11
CA ARG A 93 7.36 2.16 -1.73
C ARG A 93 6.73 0.77 -1.75
N THR A 94 7.50 -0.21 -2.19
CA THR A 94 7.03 -1.59 -2.37
C THR A 94 6.66 -2.26 -1.06
N GLY A 95 5.51 -2.94 -1.03
CA GLY A 95 5.13 -3.85 0.06
C GLY A 95 3.70 -3.66 0.55
N GLY A 96 3.30 -4.57 1.46
CA GLY A 96 1.95 -4.55 2.05
C GLY A 96 1.72 -3.35 2.97
N ALA A 97 2.74 -2.91 3.73
CA ALA A 97 2.58 -1.82 4.69
C ALA A 97 2.30 -0.46 4.02
N PRO A 98 3.04 -0.02 2.99
CA PRO A 98 2.70 1.20 2.24
C PRO A 98 1.31 1.11 1.58
N THR A 99 0.98 -0.03 0.98
CA THR A 99 -0.33 -0.27 0.36
C THR A 99 -1.47 -0.18 1.38
N PHE A 100 -1.28 -0.74 2.57
CA PHE A 100 -2.24 -0.65 3.67
C PHE A 100 -2.43 0.79 4.16
N ALA A 101 -1.35 1.52 4.41
CA ALA A 101 -1.42 2.90 4.90
C ALA A 101 -2.18 3.81 3.91
N ILE A 102 -1.88 3.69 2.62
CA ILE A 102 -2.51 4.47 1.57
C ILE A 102 -3.97 4.06 1.37
N GLY A 103 -4.27 2.75 1.35
CA GLY A 103 -5.64 2.26 1.20
C GLY A 103 -6.55 2.67 2.36
N VAL A 104 -6.06 2.59 3.60
CA VAL A 104 -6.81 3.07 4.77
C VAL A 104 -7.01 4.58 4.73
N ALA A 105 -5.99 5.35 4.33
CA ALA A 105 -6.13 6.80 4.18
C ALA A 105 -7.23 7.16 3.16
N LEU A 106 -7.30 6.44 2.03
CA LEU A 106 -8.35 6.62 1.03
C LEU A 106 -9.74 6.25 1.56
N ILE A 107 -9.88 5.09 2.20
CA ILE A 107 -11.16 4.66 2.80
C ILE A 107 -11.63 5.70 3.83
N LEU A 108 -10.74 6.14 4.72
CA LEU A 108 -11.09 7.12 5.75
C LEU A 108 -11.43 8.48 5.15
N HIS A 109 -10.73 8.89 4.08
CA HIS A 109 -11.05 10.11 3.35
C HIS A 109 -12.43 10.04 2.70
N GLU A 110 -12.82 8.91 2.10
CA GLU A 110 -14.16 8.73 1.56
C GLU A 110 -15.23 8.68 2.66
N LEU A 111 -14.95 7.97 3.76
CA LEU A 111 -15.89 7.78 4.86
C LEU A 111 -16.15 9.07 5.66
N PHE A 112 -15.10 9.85 5.95
CA PHE A 112 -15.17 11.04 6.80
C PHE A 112 -15.13 12.36 6.02
N GLY A 113 -14.49 12.39 4.84
CA GLY A 113 -14.43 13.57 3.98
C GLY A 113 -15.70 13.79 3.14
N GLY A 114 -16.59 12.79 3.07
CA GLY A 114 -17.89 12.90 2.39
C GLY A 114 -19.07 13.34 3.26
N VAL A 115 -18.94 13.29 4.60
CA VAL A 115 -20.11 13.41 5.50
C VAL A 115 -20.25 14.79 6.17
N ASP A 116 -19.28 15.71 6.05
CA ASP A 116 -19.37 17.01 6.75
C ASP A 116 -18.68 18.22 6.06
N LEU A 117 -18.71 18.29 4.72
CA LEU A 117 -18.32 19.52 3.98
C LEU A 117 -19.46 20.12 3.15
N MET A 118 -20.72 19.87 3.55
CA MET A 118 -21.92 20.52 3.01
C MET A 118 -22.85 21.01 4.14
N ALA A 119 -22.31 21.86 5.02
CA ALA A 119 -23.08 22.70 5.95
C ALA A 119 -22.44 24.08 6.04
#